data_AF-A0AAD9WHU6-F1
#
_entry.id   AF-A0AAD9WHU6-F1
#
_cell.length_a   1.000
_cell.length_b   1.000
_cell.length_c   1.000
_cell.angle_alpha   90.00
_cell.angle_beta   90.00
_cell.angle_gamma   90.00
#
_symmetry.space_group_name_H-M   'P 1'
#
loop_
_entity.id
_entity.type
_entity.pdbx_description
1 polymer ?
#
loop_
_entity_poly.entity_id
_entity_poly.type
_entity_poly.pdbx_seq_one_letter_code
_entity_poly.pdbx_strand_id
1 'polypeptide(L)'
;MSNHQFNQVNHVSIHIGNMLRSVPATSPEHSIFRVLHQLRQVNEKAYEPVILAIGPYHHGNDKFKFMEEQKLRYLQQLLKRRKEESVDRYMPTLRELEQQARNCYEETIDLSQEKFLAMMLIDGCFIIELLRKYILNKSIDEDDSDRLRHCRSCYLDDPLGESDWLQYHLRRDLLLLENQLPLFVLSKLYDLTRGPDEHHEFNVVAIEYFEFEGEGPDRNWARGNWEHILHLYHAWCTNGLPREPSLPCTPVMPSAIELGESGVRFRAAEGCHLGDIKFENGTLEIPVLMVQDNTESKYRNLIAYEQHPQSRVINYFTDYVIFIDCLINSSKDVKVLRSAGIIENWLGDDEVLAQMFNKMCDNIVSYGSCYSEIFENLNAHCKKRRNVWMATLRREYFHSPWAFLSVVAAIMLLLLTAAQTLYSVLSYQK
;
A
#
# COMPACT_ATOMS: atom_id res chain seq x y z
N MET A 1 38.46 -18.97 65.15
CA MET A 1 38.38 -20.02 64.11
C MET A 1 37.01 -19.87 63.46
N SER A 2 36.90 -18.98 62.47
CA SER A 2 36.94 -19.28 61.02
C SER A 2 35.52 -19.36 60.46
N ASN A 3 34.92 -18.20 60.19
CA ASN A 3 33.70 -18.08 59.38
C ASN A 3 34.09 -18.28 57.90
N HIS A 4 33.72 -19.42 57.32
CA HIS A 4 33.68 -19.62 55.88
C HIS A 4 32.25 -19.39 55.39
N GLN A 5 31.96 -18.16 54.97
CA GLN A 5 30.83 -17.89 54.08
C GLN A 5 31.29 -18.24 52.65
N PHE A 6 30.77 -19.36 52.14
CA PHE A 6 30.88 -19.70 50.73
C PHE A 6 30.15 -18.65 49.89
N ASN A 7 30.91 -17.80 49.20
CA ASN A 7 30.42 -17.05 48.05
C ASN A 7 30.14 -18.06 46.92
N GLN A 8 28.95 -18.67 46.92
CA GLN A 8 28.43 -19.35 45.75
C GLN A 8 28.09 -18.28 44.72
N VAL A 9 28.99 -18.11 43.74
CA VAL A 9 28.74 -17.32 42.56
C VAL A 9 27.46 -17.83 41.91
N ASN A 10 26.42 -17.00 41.90
CA ASN A 10 25.13 -17.38 41.36
C ASN A 10 25.26 -17.53 39.84
N HIS A 11 25.42 -18.76 39.36
CA HIS A 11 25.59 -19.09 37.95
C HIS A 11 24.45 -18.54 37.07
N VAL A 12 23.24 -18.39 37.63
CA VAL A 12 22.10 -17.76 36.97
C VAL A 12 22.38 -16.27 36.73
N SER A 13 22.95 -15.55 37.70
CA SER A 13 23.30 -14.13 37.54
C SER A 13 24.41 -13.91 36.51
N ILE A 14 25.40 -14.79 36.42
CA ILE A 14 26.42 -14.73 35.35
C ILE A 14 25.79 -15.01 33.99
N HIS A 15 24.94 -16.02 33.90
CA HIS A 15 24.25 -16.35 32.66
C HIS A 15 23.35 -15.19 32.19
N ILE A 16 22.56 -14.60 33.08
CA ILE A 16 21.76 -13.39 32.80
C ILE A 16 22.66 -12.22 32.42
N GLY A 17 23.78 -12.01 33.13
CA GLY A 17 24.75 -10.96 32.81
C GLY A 17 25.35 -11.11 31.41
N ASN A 18 25.59 -12.34 30.96
CA ASN A 18 26.06 -12.61 29.60
C ASN A 18 24.94 -12.40 28.58
N MET A 19 23.71 -12.84 28.87
CA MET A 19 22.55 -12.58 28.00
C MET A 19 22.35 -11.08 27.78
N LEU A 20 22.36 -10.28 28.86
CA LEU A 20 22.19 -8.83 28.79
C LEU A 20 23.30 -8.13 27.99
N ARG A 21 24.55 -8.61 28.06
CA ARG A 21 25.66 -8.09 27.26
C ARG A 21 25.59 -8.48 25.79
N SER A 22 24.92 -9.61 25.49
CA SER A 22 24.69 -10.07 24.11
C SER A 22 23.45 -9.48 23.46
N VAL A 23 22.56 -8.81 24.23
CA VAL A 23 21.43 -8.08 23.66
C VAL A 23 21.99 -6.91 22.84
N PRO A 24 21.77 -6.87 21.51
CA PRO A 24 22.18 -5.74 20.69
C PRO A 24 21.50 -4.47 21.19
N ALA A 25 22.21 -3.34 21.15
CA ALA A 25 21.55 -2.05 21.34
C ALA A 25 20.51 -1.87 20.23
N THR A 26 19.30 -1.42 20.58
CA THR A 26 18.29 -1.03 19.59
C THR A 26 18.85 0.14 18.77
N SER A 27 19.19 -0.12 17.51
CA SER A 27 19.68 0.93 16.61
C SER A 27 18.52 1.82 16.17
N PRO A 28 18.61 3.15 16.30
CA PRO A 28 17.63 4.08 15.75
C PRO A 28 17.70 4.20 14.22
N GLU A 29 18.60 3.43 13.55
CA GLU A 29 18.89 3.49 12.12
C GLU A 29 18.17 2.41 11.29
N HIS A 30 17.49 1.44 11.91
CA HIS A 30 16.75 0.42 11.18
C HIS A 30 15.57 1.05 10.41
N SER A 31 15.44 0.67 9.14
CA SER A 31 14.34 1.10 8.26
C SER A 31 13.78 -0.04 7.39
N ILE A 32 14.49 -1.16 7.26
CA ILE A 32 14.05 -2.34 6.51
C ILE A 32 13.77 -3.47 7.51
N PHE A 33 12.50 -3.58 7.87
CA PHE A 33 12.02 -4.46 8.94
C PHE A 33 11.56 -5.82 8.42
N ARG A 34 11.45 -6.79 9.32
CA ARG A 34 10.72 -8.03 9.05
C ARG A 34 9.25 -7.82 9.33
N VAL A 35 8.40 -8.44 8.51
CA VAL A 35 6.96 -8.43 8.70
C VAL A 35 6.65 -9.16 10.00
N LEU A 36 5.91 -8.49 10.89
CA LEU A 36 5.47 -9.07 12.16
C LEU A 36 4.78 -10.41 11.92
N HIS A 37 5.13 -11.40 12.74
CA HIS A 37 4.66 -12.78 12.58
C HIS A 37 3.13 -12.89 12.51
N GLN A 38 2.42 -12.08 13.29
CA GLN A 38 0.96 -12.03 13.34
C GLN A 38 0.35 -11.58 12.01
N LEU A 39 0.94 -10.60 11.34
CA LEU A 39 0.49 -10.15 10.02
C LEU A 39 0.81 -11.21 8.95
N ARG A 40 2.01 -11.80 9.03
CA ARG A 40 2.46 -12.85 8.09
C ARG A 40 1.57 -14.10 8.14
N GLN A 41 1.12 -14.53 9.32
CA GLN A 41 0.27 -15.71 9.47
C GLN A 41 -1.07 -15.61 8.73
N VAL A 42 -1.60 -14.39 8.54
CA VAL A 42 -2.89 -14.20 7.87
C VAL A 42 -2.77 -14.50 6.38
N ASN A 43 -1.69 -14.04 5.74
CA ASN A 43 -1.38 -14.33 4.34
C ASN A 43 0.12 -14.25 4.05
N GLU A 44 0.82 -15.37 4.20
CA GLU A 44 2.27 -15.45 4.00
C GLU A 44 2.68 -15.07 2.56
N LYS A 45 1.89 -15.51 1.57
CA LYS A 45 2.17 -15.26 0.15
C LYS A 45 2.16 -13.78 -0.22
N ALA A 46 1.50 -12.94 0.56
CA ALA A 46 1.48 -11.50 0.33
C ALA A 46 2.85 -10.83 0.55
N TYR A 47 3.74 -11.46 1.31
CA TYR A 47 5.03 -10.92 1.72
C TYR A 47 6.23 -11.61 1.04
N GLU A 48 6.01 -12.74 0.37
CA GLU A 48 7.07 -13.47 -0.33
C GLU A 48 7.29 -12.94 -1.76
N PRO A 49 8.55 -12.76 -2.21
CA PRO A 49 8.84 -12.46 -3.60
C PRO A 49 8.43 -13.61 -4.53
N VAL A 50 7.86 -13.26 -5.69
CA VAL A 50 7.43 -14.24 -6.68
C VAL A 50 8.55 -14.56 -7.66
N ILE A 51 9.22 -13.54 -8.20
CA ILE A 51 10.26 -13.69 -9.23
C ILE A 51 11.57 -12.97 -8.90
N LEU A 52 11.57 -11.93 -8.06
CA LEU A 52 12.70 -11.04 -7.85
C LEU A 52 13.03 -10.92 -6.36
N ALA A 53 14.15 -11.49 -5.94
CA ALA A 53 14.78 -11.15 -4.67
C ALA A 53 15.57 -9.83 -4.82
N ILE A 54 15.55 -8.97 -3.81
CA ILE A 54 16.37 -7.78 -3.68
C ILE A 54 16.81 -7.70 -2.23
N GLY A 55 18.08 -7.38 -2.01
CA GLY A 55 18.59 -7.25 -0.65
C GLY A 55 18.91 -8.63 -0.02
N PRO A 56 19.29 -8.63 1.26
CA PRO A 56 19.86 -9.80 1.92
C PRO A 56 18.83 -10.85 2.37
N TYR A 57 17.58 -10.48 2.68
CA TYR A 57 16.61 -11.41 3.31
C TYR A 57 16.19 -12.58 2.41
N HIS A 58 16.24 -12.40 1.09
CA HIS A 58 15.90 -13.44 0.11
C HIS A 58 17.10 -13.85 -0.76
N HIS A 59 18.31 -13.40 -0.41
CA HIS A 59 19.52 -13.63 -1.20
C HIS A 59 19.92 -15.11 -1.21
N GLY A 60 20.38 -15.59 -2.38
CA GLY A 60 20.88 -16.96 -2.54
C GLY A 60 19.79 -18.04 -2.59
N ASN A 61 18.52 -17.67 -2.70
CA ASN A 61 17.43 -18.63 -2.88
C ASN A 61 17.34 -19.11 -4.34
N ASP A 62 17.46 -20.42 -4.55
CA ASP A 62 17.46 -21.05 -5.87
C ASP A 62 16.20 -20.76 -6.71
N LYS A 63 15.08 -20.40 -6.06
CA LYS A 63 13.83 -19.98 -6.73
C LYS A 63 14.05 -18.81 -7.71
N PHE A 64 15.00 -17.93 -7.42
CA PHE A 64 15.21 -16.69 -8.18
C PHE A 64 16.35 -16.77 -9.19
N LYS A 65 16.91 -17.96 -9.44
CA LYS A 65 18.07 -18.14 -10.32
C LYS A 65 17.91 -17.50 -11.70
N PHE A 66 16.73 -17.62 -12.33
CA PHE A 66 16.44 -16.97 -13.60
C PHE A 66 16.64 -15.45 -13.50
N MET A 67 16.13 -14.83 -12.43
CA MET A 67 16.21 -13.39 -12.25
C MET A 67 17.62 -12.95 -11.85
N GLU A 68 18.36 -13.74 -11.07
CA GLU A 68 19.78 -13.48 -10.78
C GLU A 68 20.62 -13.41 -12.07
N GLU A 69 20.36 -14.27 -13.05
CA GLU A 69 21.00 -14.19 -14.37
C GLU A 69 20.61 -12.91 -15.13
N GLN A 70 19.34 -12.48 -15.04
CA GLN A 70 18.91 -11.23 -15.67
C GLN A 70 19.57 -10.00 -15.02
N LYS A 71 19.71 -9.97 -13.70
CA LYS A 71 20.41 -8.89 -12.99
C LYS A 71 21.86 -8.74 -13.48
N LEU A 72 22.56 -9.86 -13.66
CA LEU A 72 23.92 -9.85 -14.23
C LEU A 72 23.95 -9.34 -15.67
N ARG A 73 22.96 -9.70 -16.51
CA ARG A 73 22.83 -9.15 -17.87
C ARG A 73 22.58 -7.64 -17.85
N TYR A 74 21.77 -7.15 -16.92
CA TYR A 74 21.53 -5.72 -16.73
C TYR A 74 22.81 -4.99 -16.30
N LEU A 75 23.60 -5.59 -15.40
CA LEU A 75 24.91 -5.04 -15.03
C LEU A 75 25.87 -5.01 -16.23
N GLN A 76 25.90 -6.06 -17.06
CA GLN A 76 26.70 -6.07 -18.30
C GLN A 76 26.28 -4.96 -19.27
N GLN A 77 24.97 -4.72 -19.41
CA GLN A 77 24.43 -3.66 -20.26
C GLN A 77 24.80 -2.27 -19.72
N LEU A 78 24.72 -2.07 -18.40
CA LEU A 78 25.17 -0.85 -17.74
C LEU A 78 26.65 -0.56 -18.03
N LEU A 79 27.51 -1.55 -17.82
CA LEU A 79 28.96 -1.43 -18.08
C LEU A 79 29.23 -1.10 -19.55
N LYS A 80 28.55 -1.78 -20.48
CA LYS A 80 28.64 -1.51 -21.92
C LYS A 80 28.20 -0.08 -22.26
N ARG A 81 27.07 0.39 -21.73
CA ARG A 81 26.55 1.76 -21.90
C ARG A 81 27.55 2.80 -21.41
N ARG A 82 28.22 2.51 -20.31
CA ARG A 82 29.23 3.36 -19.67
C ARG A 82 30.62 3.24 -20.27
N LYS A 83 30.85 2.27 -21.16
CA LYS A 83 32.17 1.92 -21.72
C LYS A 83 33.17 1.57 -20.62
N GLU A 84 32.72 0.84 -19.62
CA GLU A 84 33.51 0.36 -18.48
C GLU A 84 33.73 -1.16 -18.61
N GLU A 85 34.94 -1.64 -18.30
CA GLU A 85 35.31 -3.07 -18.41
C GLU A 85 35.12 -3.83 -17.09
N SER A 86 35.05 -3.13 -15.96
CA SER A 86 34.92 -3.71 -14.63
C SER A 86 34.03 -2.85 -13.73
N VAL A 87 33.69 -3.39 -12.57
CA VAL A 87 32.88 -2.72 -11.53
C VAL A 87 33.73 -1.94 -10.51
N ASP A 88 35.04 -1.85 -10.71
CA ASP A 88 35.99 -1.31 -9.73
C ASP A 88 35.68 0.13 -9.34
N ARG A 89 35.12 0.91 -10.27
CA ARG A 89 34.68 2.28 -10.05
C ARG A 89 33.66 2.41 -8.92
N TYR A 90 32.77 1.43 -8.75
CA TYR A 90 31.67 1.49 -7.80
C TYR A 90 32.08 1.01 -6.39
N MET A 91 33.13 0.20 -6.31
CA MET A 91 33.53 -0.47 -5.07
C MET A 91 33.96 0.47 -3.93
N PRO A 92 34.73 1.56 -4.15
CA PRO A 92 35.10 2.48 -3.08
C PRO A 92 33.88 3.08 -2.37
N THR A 93 32.91 3.59 -3.14
CA THR A 93 31.68 4.16 -2.58
C THR A 93 30.85 3.10 -1.86
N LEU A 94 30.71 1.89 -2.41
CA LEU A 94 29.93 0.84 -1.73
C LEU A 94 30.60 0.37 -0.43
N ARG A 95 31.93 0.32 -0.36
CA ARG A 95 32.66 0.02 0.88
C ARG A 95 32.43 1.08 1.95
N GLU A 96 32.39 2.35 1.58
CA GLU A 96 32.08 3.45 2.51
C GLU A 96 30.64 3.35 3.05
N LEU A 97 29.70 2.92 2.21
CA LEU A 97 28.28 2.81 2.55
C LEU A 97 27.89 1.50 3.24
N GLU A 98 28.76 0.48 3.25
CA GLU A 98 28.42 -0.88 3.65
C GLU A 98 27.84 -0.96 5.07
N GLN A 99 28.54 -0.39 6.05
CA GLN A 99 28.13 -0.48 7.45
C GLN A 99 26.79 0.23 7.68
N GLN A 100 26.62 1.41 7.08
CA GLN A 100 25.35 2.14 7.13
C GLN A 100 24.23 1.34 6.48
N ALA A 101 24.50 0.67 5.35
CA ALA A 101 23.50 -0.14 4.66
C ALA A 101 23.11 -1.39 5.48
N ARG A 102 24.06 -2.03 6.16
CA ARG A 102 23.78 -3.13 7.10
C ARG A 102 22.92 -2.66 8.27
N ASN A 103 23.20 -1.49 8.81
CA ASN A 103 22.45 -0.89 9.91
C ASN A 103 21.01 -0.49 9.53
N CYS A 104 20.62 -0.53 8.25
CA CYS A 104 19.22 -0.33 7.87
C CYS A 104 18.36 -1.58 8.11
N TYR A 105 18.95 -2.77 8.16
CA TYR A 105 18.22 -4.02 8.38
C TYR A 105 18.06 -4.30 9.87
N GLU A 106 16.86 -4.69 10.28
CA GLU A 106 16.54 -5.03 11.68
C GLU A 106 17.34 -6.23 12.20
N GLU A 107 17.50 -7.26 11.36
CA GLU A 107 18.24 -8.46 11.69
C GLU A 107 19.72 -8.36 11.29
N THR A 108 20.58 -9.10 12.01
CA THR A 108 21.99 -9.22 11.64
C THR A 108 22.13 -9.98 10.34
N ILE A 109 22.70 -9.33 9.32
CA ILE A 109 22.90 -9.94 8.00
C ILE A 109 24.14 -10.85 7.99
N ASP A 110 23.90 -12.16 7.91
CA ASP A 110 24.94 -13.20 7.81
C ASP A 110 25.49 -13.34 6.38
N LEU A 111 26.03 -12.26 5.84
CA LEU A 111 26.75 -12.24 4.58
C LEU A 111 28.14 -11.66 4.79
N SER A 112 29.17 -12.30 4.22
CA SER A 112 30.52 -11.73 4.16
C SER A 112 30.49 -10.36 3.47
N GLN A 113 31.48 -9.53 3.76
CA GLN A 113 31.60 -8.21 3.13
C GLN A 113 31.55 -8.32 1.60
N GLU A 114 32.26 -9.28 1.01
CA GLU A 114 32.30 -9.45 -0.45
C GLU A 114 30.92 -9.80 -1.02
N LYS A 115 30.21 -10.72 -0.38
CA LYS A 115 28.86 -11.13 -0.82
C LYS A 115 27.86 -10.00 -0.68
N PHE A 116 27.91 -9.26 0.41
CA PHE A 116 27.01 -8.14 0.66
C PHE A 116 27.23 -6.99 -0.33
N LEU A 117 28.49 -6.61 -0.58
CA LEU A 117 28.83 -5.59 -1.58
C LEU A 117 28.44 -6.01 -3.00
N ALA A 118 28.65 -7.28 -3.35
CA ALA A 118 28.24 -7.81 -4.65
C ALA A 118 26.71 -7.76 -4.81
N MET A 119 25.95 -8.17 -3.79
CA MET A 119 24.49 -8.07 -3.76
C MET A 119 24.03 -6.62 -3.93
N MET A 120 24.56 -5.68 -3.13
CA MET A 120 24.20 -4.26 -3.22
C MET A 120 24.42 -3.69 -4.63
N LEU A 121 25.56 -4.03 -5.25
CA LEU A 121 25.87 -3.56 -6.60
C LEU A 121 24.92 -4.17 -7.62
N ILE A 122 24.78 -5.51 -7.64
CA ILE A 122 24.03 -6.22 -8.68
C ILE A 122 22.55 -5.84 -8.60
N ASP A 123 21.96 -5.90 -7.40
CA ASP A 123 20.56 -5.57 -7.17
C ASP A 123 20.30 -4.08 -7.43
N GLY A 124 21.19 -3.20 -6.96
CA GLY A 124 21.06 -1.76 -7.16
C GLY A 124 21.16 -1.36 -8.63
N CYS A 125 22.14 -1.89 -9.36
CA CYS A 125 22.30 -1.66 -10.79
C CYS A 125 21.13 -2.24 -11.60
N PHE A 126 20.60 -3.40 -11.22
CA PHE A 126 19.41 -3.96 -11.85
C PHE A 126 18.20 -3.03 -11.71
N ILE A 127 17.89 -2.58 -10.49
CA ILE A 127 16.80 -1.64 -10.24
C ILE A 127 16.98 -0.38 -11.09
N ILE A 128 18.17 0.23 -11.03
CA ILE A 128 18.45 1.47 -11.75
C ILE A 128 18.25 1.32 -13.26
N GLU A 129 18.81 0.28 -13.89
CA GLU A 129 18.66 0.10 -15.33
C GLU A 129 17.22 -0.32 -15.72
N LEU A 130 16.51 -1.06 -14.87
CA LEU A 130 15.09 -1.36 -15.06
C LEU A 130 14.26 -0.07 -15.13
N LEU A 131 14.44 0.83 -14.16
CA LEU A 131 13.72 2.11 -14.12
C LEU A 131 14.10 3.00 -15.30
N ARG A 132 15.39 3.08 -15.65
CA ARG A 132 15.86 3.85 -16.83
C ARG A 132 15.22 3.36 -18.13
N LYS A 133 15.23 2.05 -18.37
CA LYS A 133 14.64 1.46 -19.58
C LYS A 133 13.16 1.77 -19.69
N TYR A 134 12.44 1.70 -18.58
CA TYR A 134 11.03 2.03 -18.53
C TYR A 134 10.76 3.49 -18.96
N ILE A 135 11.51 4.46 -18.41
CA ILE A 135 11.34 5.88 -18.78
C ILE A 135 11.72 6.14 -20.24
N LEU A 136 12.80 5.51 -20.70
CA LEU A 136 13.21 5.59 -22.11
C LEU A 136 12.10 5.06 -23.03
N ASN A 137 11.46 3.95 -22.70
CA ASN A 137 10.35 3.42 -23.49
C ASN A 137 9.12 4.35 -23.45
N LYS A 138 8.74 4.88 -22.28
CA LYS A 138 7.62 5.82 -22.14
C LYS A 138 7.82 7.08 -22.99
N SER A 139 9.02 7.66 -22.99
CA SER A 139 9.35 8.84 -23.79
C SER A 139 9.38 8.60 -25.31
N ILE A 140 9.59 7.35 -25.76
CA ILE A 140 9.55 6.98 -27.19
C ILE A 140 8.11 6.99 -27.72
N ASP A 141 7.14 6.61 -26.90
CA ASP A 141 5.72 6.62 -27.28
C ASP A 141 5.14 8.04 -27.38
N GLU A 142 5.87 9.04 -26.87
CA GLU A 142 5.46 10.45 -26.82
C GLU A 142 6.20 11.36 -27.84
N ASP A 143 7.38 10.99 -28.37
CA ASP A 143 8.19 11.85 -29.28
C ASP A 143 8.87 11.08 -30.44
N ASP A 144 8.47 11.36 -31.69
CA ASP A 144 8.88 10.67 -32.93
C ASP A 144 10.21 11.21 -33.52
N SER A 145 11.26 11.36 -32.69
CA SER A 145 12.54 11.93 -33.12
C SER A 145 13.64 10.90 -33.42
N ASP A 146 14.38 11.13 -34.52
CA ASP A 146 15.43 10.25 -35.09
C ASP A 146 16.64 10.01 -34.14
N ARG A 147 16.77 10.79 -33.07
CA ARG A 147 17.81 10.64 -32.03
C ARG A 147 17.56 9.45 -31.10
N LEU A 148 16.30 9.09 -30.81
CA LEU A 148 15.96 7.95 -29.94
C LEU A 148 16.15 6.58 -30.63
N ARG A 149 16.23 6.56 -31.98
CA ARG A 149 16.52 5.32 -32.73
C ARG A 149 17.90 4.74 -32.45
N HIS A 150 18.88 5.54 -32.03
CA HIS A 150 20.22 5.01 -31.69
C HIS A 150 20.21 4.29 -30.33
N CYS A 151 19.41 4.75 -29.35
CA CYS A 151 19.16 4.03 -28.11
C CYS A 151 18.39 2.72 -28.33
N ARG A 152 17.51 2.66 -29.34
CA ARG A 152 16.80 1.43 -29.77
C ARG A 152 17.76 0.26 -29.99
N SER A 153 18.93 0.50 -30.58
CA SER A 153 19.94 -0.53 -30.90
C SER A 153 20.49 -1.27 -29.67
N CYS A 154 20.47 -0.64 -28.50
CA CYS A 154 21.01 -1.23 -27.27
C CYS A 154 19.99 -2.10 -26.50
N TYR A 155 18.70 -1.99 -26.82
CA TYR A 155 17.59 -2.53 -26.01
C TYR A 155 16.55 -3.31 -26.82
N LEU A 156 16.80 -3.54 -28.11
CA LEU A 156 16.07 -4.56 -28.87
C LEU A 156 16.35 -5.93 -28.22
N ASP A 157 15.28 -6.70 -27.98
CA ASP A 157 15.29 -8.05 -27.39
C ASP A 157 15.46 -8.13 -25.86
N ASP A 158 14.95 -7.16 -25.07
CA ASP A 158 14.90 -7.29 -23.60
C ASP A 158 13.65 -8.10 -23.16
N PRO A 159 13.81 -9.36 -22.70
CA PRO A 159 12.67 -10.20 -22.35
C PRO A 159 11.84 -9.64 -21.19
N LEU A 160 12.44 -8.78 -20.35
CA LEU A 160 11.73 -8.16 -19.24
C LEU A 160 10.86 -6.99 -19.70
N GLY A 161 11.26 -6.26 -20.75
CA GLY A 161 10.52 -5.12 -21.28
C GLY A 161 9.31 -5.51 -22.12
N GLU A 162 9.33 -6.69 -22.74
CA GLU A 162 8.26 -7.15 -23.66
C GLU A 162 7.12 -7.91 -22.96
N SER A 163 7.29 -8.29 -21.69
CA SER A 163 6.32 -9.11 -20.96
C SER A 163 5.59 -8.31 -19.88
N ASP A 164 4.32 -7.99 -20.15
CA ASP A 164 3.43 -7.33 -19.19
C ASP A 164 3.34 -8.10 -17.86
N TRP A 165 3.31 -9.44 -17.95
CA TRP A 165 3.28 -10.31 -16.77
C TRP A 165 4.55 -10.18 -15.93
N LEU A 166 5.74 -10.13 -16.53
CA LEU A 166 6.98 -9.93 -15.77
C LEU A 166 7.01 -8.53 -15.13
N GLN A 167 6.63 -7.49 -15.88
CA GLN A 167 6.56 -6.13 -15.35
C GLN A 167 5.60 -6.00 -14.16
N TYR A 168 4.47 -6.70 -14.20
CA TYR A 168 3.52 -6.77 -13.10
C TYR A 168 4.14 -7.34 -11.82
N HIS A 169 4.83 -8.48 -11.92
CA HIS A 169 5.49 -9.11 -10.78
C HIS A 169 6.74 -8.36 -10.31
N LEU A 170 7.47 -7.71 -11.20
CA LEU A 170 8.61 -6.85 -10.84
C LEU A 170 8.14 -5.68 -9.96
N ARG A 171 7.08 -4.97 -10.36
CA ARG A 171 6.50 -3.89 -9.56
C ARG A 171 6.04 -4.37 -8.19
N ARG A 172 5.37 -5.52 -8.14
CA ARG A 172 4.94 -6.15 -6.88
C ARG A 172 6.14 -6.44 -5.98
N ASP A 173 7.14 -7.16 -6.49
CA ASP A 173 8.28 -7.62 -5.68
C ASP A 173 9.15 -6.45 -5.20
N LEU A 174 9.25 -5.36 -5.98
CA LEU A 174 9.95 -4.13 -5.58
C LEU A 174 9.25 -3.34 -4.45
N LEU A 175 7.97 -3.62 -4.17
CA LEU A 175 7.21 -3.00 -3.09
C LEU A 175 7.05 -3.90 -1.86
N LEU A 176 7.73 -5.05 -1.79
CA LEU A 176 7.70 -5.88 -0.59
C LEU A 176 8.64 -5.31 0.49
N LEU A 177 8.16 -5.22 1.73
CA LEU A 177 8.91 -4.64 2.86
C LEU A 177 10.24 -5.35 3.10
N GLU A 178 10.25 -6.68 2.96
CA GLU A 178 11.44 -7.52 3.17
C GLU A 178 12.32 -7.67 1.93
N ASN A 179 12.03 -6.94 0.85
CA ASN A 179 12.71 -7.08 -0.44
C ASN A 179 13.25 -5.74 -0.93
N GLN A 180 13.99 -5.06 -0.06
CA GLN A 180 14.42 -3.67 -0.25
C GLN A 180 15.94 -3.52 -0.20
N LEU A 181 16.43 -2.47 -0.87
CA LEU A 181 17.74 -1.87 -0.61
C LEU A 181 17.55 -0.47 -0.02
N PRO A 182 18.49 0.01 0.81
CA PRO A 182 18.43 1.38 1.29
C PRO A 182 18.50 2.38 0.13
N LEU A 183 17.61 3.37 0.15
CA LEU A 183 17.46 4.30 -0.97
C LEU A 183 18.71 5.14 -1.20
N PHE A 184 19.45 5.50 -0.15
CA PHE A 184 20.70 6.24 -0.29
C PHE A 184 21.76 5.47 -1.10
N VAL A 185 21.75 4.13 -1.03
CA VAL A 185 22.63 3.28 -1.85
C VAL A 185 22.20 3.37 -3.32
N LEU A 186 20.90 3.25 -3.58
CA LEU A 186 20.34 3.37 -4.92
C LEU A 186 20.61 4.75 -5.53
N SER A 187 20.41 5.83 -4.78
CA SER A 187 20.68 7.19 -5.22
C SER A 187 22.16 7.40 -5.55
N LYS A 188 23.08 6.89 -4.70
CA LYS A 188 24.53 6.99 -4.96
C LYS A 188 24.95 6.17 -6.19
N LEU A 189 24.45 4.94 -6.34
CA LEU A 189 24.70 4.15 -7.54
C LEU A 189 24.11 4.81 -8.80
N TYR A 190 22.93 5.41 -8.68
CA TYR A 190 22.30 6.14 -9.77
C TYR A 190 23.16 7.32 -10.21
N ASP A 191 23.64 8.13 -9.27
CA ASP A 191 24.56 9.26 -9.53
C ASP A 191 25.88 8.81 -10.17
N LEU A 192 26.42 7.67 -9.77
CA LEU A 192 27.64 7.12 -10.36
C LEU A 192 27.44 6.63 -11.80
N THR A 193 26.21 6.22 -12.14
CA THR A 193 25.87 5.54 -13.41
C THR A 193 25.11 6.43 -14.39
N ARG A 194 24.70 7.64 -13.99
CA ARG A 194 23.96 8.60 -14.84
C ARG A 194 24.79 9.11 -16.02
N GLY A 195 24.17 9.22 -17.19
CA GLY A 195 24.76 9.87 -18.36
C GLY A 195 24.80 11.40 -18.26
N PRO A 196 25.44 12.10 -19.22
CA PRO A 196 25.52 13.56 -19.24
C PRO A 196 24.15 14.25 -19.30
N ASP A 197 23.19 13.62 -19.97
CA ASP A 197 21.85 14.17 -20.24
C ASP A 197 20.78 13.69 -19.23
N GLU A 198 21.17 12.90 -18.22
CA GLU A 198 20.28 12.44 -17.15
C GLU A 198 20.27 13.45 -16.00
N HIS A 199 19.22 14.27 -15.93
CA HIS A 199 19.10 15.36 -14.94
C HIS A 199 18.16 15.06 -13.77
N HIS A 200 17.32 14.03 -13.88
CA HIS A 200 16.37 13.66 -12.83
C HIS A 200 17.06 12.92 -11.68
N GLU A 201 16.62 13.21 -10.46
CA GLU A 201 17.01 12.46 -9.27
C GLU A 201 16.40 11.05 -9.28
N PHE A 202 17.06 10.09 -8.63
CA PHE A 202 16.61 8.69 -8.56
C PHE A 202 15.16 8.57 -8.08
N ASN A 203 14.76 9.37 -7.09
CA ASN A 203 13.43 9.30 -6.49
C ASN A 203 12.32 9.62 -7.50
N VAL A 204 12.56 10.58 -8.41
CA VAL A 204 11.62 10.94 -9.48
C VAL A 204 11.49 9.77 -10.45
N VAL A 205 12.63 9.22 -10.87
CA VAL A 205 12.70 8.07 -11.78
C VAL A 205 12.00 6.83 -11.20
N ALA A 206 12.19 6.58 -9.91
CA ALA A 206 11.54 5.48 -9.21
C ALA A 206 10.02 5.65 -9.16
N ILE A 207 9.51 6.85 -8.83
CA ILE A 207 8.06 7.09 -8.79
C ILE A 207 7.42 6.99 -10.18
N GLU A 208 8.04 7.50 -11.24
CA GLU A 208 7.51 7.39 -12.61
C GLU A 208 7.26 5.93 -13.03
N TYR A 209 8.04 4.98 -12.51
CA TYR A 209 7.84 3.54 -12.75
C TYR A 209 6.56 2.98 -12.11
N PHE A 210 6.10 3.59 -11.01
CA PHE A 210 4.90 3.23 -10.27
C PHE A 210 3.70 4.15 -10.55
N GLU A 211 3.89 5.27 -11.26
CA GLU A 211 2.91 6.34 -11.52
C GLU A 211 1.71 5.91 -12.40
N PHE A 212 1.70 4.70 -12.98
CA PHE A 212 0.54 4.19 -13.72
C PHE A 212 -0.77 4.13 -12.90
N GLU A 213 -0.72 4.38 -11.60
CA GLU A 213 -1.85 4.27 -10.68
C GLU A 213 -2.47 5.62 -10.23
N GLY A 214 -2.06 6.77 -10.80
CA GLY A 214 -2.76 8.05 -10.54
C GLY A 214 -1.92 9.33 -10.60
N GLU A 215 -2.58 10.48 -10.39
CA GLU A 215 -1.93 11.78 -10.18
C GLU A 215 -1.28 11.85 -8.79
N GLY A 216 0.02 12.07 -8.76
CA GLY A 216 0.81 12.23 -7.53
C GLY A 216 1.21 13.67 -7.22
N PRO A 217 1.97 13.90 -6.14
CA PRO A 217 2.59 15.20 -5.88
C PRO A 217 3.48 15.71 -7.02
N ASP A 218 3.69 17.02 -7.05
CA ASP A 218 4.71 17.66 -7.89
C ASP A 218 6.10 17.01 -7.66
N ARG A 219 6.89 16.91 -8.73
CA ARG A 219 8.24 16.29 -8.76
C ARG A 219 9.19 16.85 -7.71
N ASN A 220 8.99 18.08 -7.25
CA ASN A 220 9.76 18.68 -6.16
C ASN A 220 9.62 17.93 -4.82
N TRP A 221 8.50 17.24 -4.61
CA TRP A 221 8.24 16.41 -3.43
C TRP A 221 9.22 15.23 -3.31
N ALA A 222 9.66 14.68 -4.43
CA ALA A 222 10.55 13.51 -4.47
C ALA A 222 11.92 13.77 -3.81
N ARG A 223 12.30 15.04 -3.57
CA ARG A 223 13.56 15.45 -2.93
C ARG A 223 13.65 15.17 -1.42
N GLY A 224 12.63 14.56 -0.83
CA GLY A 224 12.67 14.12 0.56
C GLY A 224 13.74 13.05 0.85
N ASN A 225 14.09 12.90 2.12
CA ASN A 225 14.96 11.82 2.59
C ASN A 225 14.09 10.59 2.87
N TRP A 226 14.03 9.66 1.93
CA TRP A 226 13.30 8.40 2.08
C TRP A 226 14.27 7.25 2.32
N GLU A 227 13.79 6.21 2.98
CA GLU A 227 14.66 5.15 3.49
C GLU A 227 14.86 4.00 2.50
N HIS A 228 13.81 3.64 1.75
CA HIS A 228 13.79 2.60 0.72
C HIS A 228 12.62 2.84 -0.25
N ILE A 229 12.47 2.02 -1.31
CA ILE A 229 11.46 2.22 -2.37
C ILE A 229 10.04 2.15 -1.83
N LEU A 230 9.72 1.17 -0.97
CA LEU A 230 8.38 1.08 -0.37
C LEU A 230 8.02 2.33 0.46
N HIS A 231 8.96 2.90 1.23
CA HIS A 231 8.72 4.16 1.96
C HIS A 231 8.54 5.34 1.00
N LEU A 232 9.35 5.44 -0.05
CA LEU A 232 9.16 6.45 -1.10
C LEU A 232 7.76 6.35 -1.74
N TYR A 233 7.30 5.14 -2.07
CA TYR A 233 5.97 4.93 -2.64
C TYR A 233 4.84 5.25 -1.63
N HIS A 234 4.98 4.80 -0.38
CA HIS A 234 4.05 5.15 0.71
C HIS A 234 3.87 6.67 0.83
N ALA A 235 4.98 7.39 0.89
CA ALA A 235 4.95 8.82 1.07
C ALA A 235 4.36 9.54 -0.16
N TRP A 236 4.53 8.98 -1.37
CA TRP A 236 3.93 9.50 -2.60
C TRP A 236 2.40 9.37 -2.57
N CYS A 237 1.88 8.19 -2.21
CA CYS A 237 0.45 7.91 -2.10
C CYS A 237 -0.28 8.72 -1.02
N THR A 238 0.45 9.16 0.01
CA THR A 238 -0.09 9.80 1.21
C THR A 238 0.17 11.30 1.22
N ASN A 239 0.73 11.84 0.14
CA ASN A 239 1.09 13.25 0.09
C ASN A 239 -0.13 14.17 0.24
N GLY A 240 -0.03 15.16 1.13
CA GLY A 240 -1.13 16.09 1.39
C GLY A 240 -2.16 15.58 2.39
N LEU A 241 -2.03 14.34 2.88
CA LEU A 241 -2.75 13.89 4.07
C LEU A 241 -2.22 14.59 5.34
N PRO A 242 -3.04 14.65 6.41
CA PRO A 242 -2.67 15.33 7.65
C PRO A 242 -1.41 14.73 8.28
N ARG A 243 -0.39 15.56 8.51
CA ARG A 243 0.90 15.16 9.09
C ARG A 243 0.89 14.92 10.60
N GLU A 244 -0.27 15.08 11.24
CA GLU A 244 -0.41 14.86 12.68
C GLU A 244 -1.17 13.56 12.94
N PRO A 245 -0.86 12.85 14.05
CA PRO A 245 -1.57 11.65 14.43
C PRO A 245 -3.07 11.92 14.49
N SER A 246 -3.83 11.00 13.91
CA SER A 246 -5.28 11.01 13.93
C SER A 246 -5.87 11.19 15.33
N LEU A 247 -6.97 11.93 15.43
CA LEU A 247 -7.75 12.00 16.68
C LEU A 247 -8.17 10.59 17.11
N PRO A 248 -8.19 10.31 18.44
CA PRO A 248 -8.74 9.06 18.95
C PRO A 248 -10.16 8.86 18.43
N CYS A 249 -10.37 7.77 17.70
CA CYS A 249 -11.63 7.43 17.09
C CYS A 249 -11.81 5.92 17.17
N THR A 250 -13.03 5.46 17.42
CA THR A 250 -13.37 4.05 17.24
C THR A 250 -13.86 3.87 15.81
N PRO A 251 -13.10 3.21 14.92
CA PRO A 251 -13.44 3.10 13.51
C PRO A 251 -14.57 2.08 13.35
N VAL A 252 -15.80 2.51 13.67
CA VAL A 252 -17.01 1.69 13.57
C VAL A 252 -18.07 2.52 12.88
N MET A 253 -18.58 2.00 11.78
CA MET A 253 -19.73 2.54 11.07
C MET A 253 -20.56 1.41 10.44
N PRO A 254 -21.82 1.66 10.05
CA PRO A 254 -22.61 0.70 9.31
C PRO A 254 -21.98 0.34 7.94
N SER A 255 -22.29 -0.85 7.41
CA SER A 255 -21.79 -1.29 6.09
C SER A 255 -22.38 -0.49 4.93
N ALA A 256 -21.86 -0.68 3.72
CA ALA A 256 -22.35 0.02 2.53
C ALA A 256 -23.87 -0.15 2.32
N ILE A 257 -24.39 -1.36 2.53
CA ILE A 257 -25.84 -1.61 2.46
C ILE A 257 -26.59 -0.84 3.55
N GLU A 258 -26.12 -0.91 4.79
CA GLU A 258 -26.81 -0.29 5.94
C GLU A 258 -26.81 1.24 5.87
N LEU A 259 -25.70 1.82 5.39
CA LEU A 259 -25.60 3.23 5.06
C LEU A 259 -26.59 3.58 3.94
N GLY A 260 -26.64 2.76 2.89
CA GLY A 260 -27.60 2.89 1.79
C GLY A 260 -29.05 2.90 2.28
N GLU A 261 -29.41 1.98 3.18
CA GLU A 261 -30.72 1.91 3.83
C GLU A 261 -31.02 3.16 4.66
N SER A 262 -30.02 3.71 5.34
CA SER A 262 -30.11 4.96 6.11
C SER A 262 -30.17 6.24 5.25
N GLY A 263 -30.11 6.11 3.93
CA GLY A 263 -30.26 7.22 2.99
C GLY A 263 -28.94 7.82 2.49
N VAL A 264 -27.81 7.20 2.82
CA VAL A 264 -26.51 7.57 2.24
C VAL A 264 -26.47 7.16 0.77
N ARG A 265 -25.98 8.07 -0.07
CA ARG A 265 -25.70 7.81 -1.48
C ARG A 265 -24.22 7.61 -1.68
N PHE A 266 -23.84 6.70 -2.57
CA PHE A 266 -22.45 6.43 -2.92
C PHE A 266 -22.14 7.02 -4.29
N ARG A 267 -20.93 7.55 -4.45
CA ARG A 267 -20.44 8.09 -5.72
C ARG A 267 -18.91 7.97 -5.79
N ALA A 268 -18.39 7.68 -6.98
CA ALA A 268 -16.96 7.81 -7.26
C ALA A 268 -16.51 9.28 -7.20
N ALA A 269 -15.47 9.58 -6.43
CA ALA A 269 -14.87 10.90 -6.36
C ALA A 269 -14.13 11.26 -7.65
N GLU A 270 -14.00 12.55 -7.95
CA GLU A 270 -13.08 13.05 -8.97
C GLU A 270 -11.64 13.00 -8.40
N GLY A 271 -10.75 12.24 -9.04
CA GLY A 271 -9.38 12.02 -8.58
C GLY A 271 -9.12 10.57 -8.16
N CYS A 272 -7.86 10.29 -7.81
CA CYS A 272 -7.36 8.97 -7.44
C CYS A 272 -6.57 8.97 -6.13
N HIS A 273 -6.53 10.10 -5.43
CA HIS A 273 -5.71 10.24 -4.23
C HIS A 273 -6.38 9.61 -3.00
N LEU A 274 -5.63 8.93 -2.13
CA LEU A 274 -6.13 8.18 -0.98
C LEU A 274 -7.01 9.03 -0.03
N GLY A 275 -6.74 10.34 0.02
CA GLY A 275 -7.44 11.31 0.86
C GLY A 275 -8.73 11.89 0.29
N ASP A 276 -9.09 11.61 -0.96
CA ASP A 276 -10.22 12.24 -1.64
C ASP A 276 -11.58 11.61 -1.24
N ILE A 277 -11.75 11.34 0.06
CA ILE A 277 -12.98 10.81 0.66
C ILE A 277 -13.74 11.96 1.32
N LYS A 278 -15.01 12.14 0.93
CA LYS A 278 -15.86 13.23 1.43
C LYS A 278 -17.26 12.73 1.74
N PHE A 279 -17.85 13.23 2.82
CA PHE A 279 -19.25 12.99 3.13
C PHE A 279 -20.02 14.30 3.28
N GLU A 280 -20.76 14.66 2.24
CA GLU A 280 -21.49 15.92 2.18
C GLU A 280 -22.92 15.69 1.68
N ASN A 281 -23.90 16.37 2.30
CA ASN A 281 -25.30 16.34 1.86
C ASN A 281 -25.88 14.91 1.70
N GLY A 282 -25.44 13.98 2.55
CA GLY A 282 -25.87 12.58 2.52
C GLY A 282 -25.27 11.77 1.37
N THR A 283 -24.22 12.25 0.72
CA THR A 283 -23.46 11.53 -0.30
C THR A 283 -22.05 11.28 0.20
N LEU A 284 -21.63 10.02 0.17
CA LEU A 284 -20.26 9.58 0.42
C LEU A 284 -19.56 9.42 -0.93
N GLU A 285 -18.54 10.26 -1.15
CA GLU A 285 -17.67 10.25 -2.31
C GLU A 285 -16.35 9.56 -1.92
N ILE A 286 -15.94 8.57 -2.72
CA ILE A 286 -14.72 7.77 -2.50
C ILE A 286 -14.00 7.63 -3.85
N PRO A 287 -12.66 7.77 -3.89
CA PRO A 287 -11.89 7.55 -5.11
C PRO A 287 -12.10 6.14 -5.67
N VAL A 288 -12.00 6.01 -7.00
CA VAL A 288 -12.15 4.71 -7.65
C VAL A 288 -11.02 3.78 -7.19
N LEU A 289 -11.41 2.65 -6.63
CA LEU A 289 -10.52 1.61 -6.14
C LEU A 289 -10.50 0.46 -7.14
N MET A 290 -9.40 0.36 -7.87
CA MET A 290 -9.12 -0.77 -8.75
C MET A 290 -8.51 -1.93 -7.96
N VAL A 291 -9.21 -3.06 -7.92
CA VAL A 291 -8.79 -4.25 -7.17
C VAL A 291 -8.37 -5.36 -8.12
N GLN A 292 -7.07 -5.70 -8.08
CA GLN A 292 -6.40 -6.70 -8.90
C GLN A 292 -5.59 -7.68 -8.03
N ASP A 293 -4.96 -8.68 -8.63
CA ASP A 293 -4.24 -9.77 -7.94
C ASP A 293 -3.13 -9.31 -6.97
N ASN A 294 -2.46 -8.18 -7.25
CA ASN A 294 -1.40 -7.62 -6.43
C ASN A 294 -1.89 -6.62 -5.36
N THR A 295 -3.16 -6.21 -5.40
CA THR A 295 -3.70 -5.19 -4.49
C THR A 295 -3.50 -5.61 -3.03
N GLU A 296 -3.81 -6.87 -2.69
CA GLU A 296 -3.64 -7.38 -1.33
C GLU A 296 -2.18 -7.33 -0.87
N SER A 297 -1.26 -7.81 -1.73
CA SER A 297 0.18 -7.82 -1.42
C SER A 297 0.70 -6.40 -1.21
N LYS A 298 0.35 -5.47 -2.09
CA LYS A 298 0.74 -4.06 -1.99
C LYS A 298 0.27 -3.43 -0.68
N TYR A 299 -1.03 -3.53 -0.38
CA TYR A 299 -1.60 -2.92 0.82
C TYR A 299 -1.07 -3.56 2.09
N ARG A 300 -0.94 -4.89 2.13
CA ARG A 300 -0.35 -5.59 3.29
C ARG A 300 1.08 -5.19 3.58
N ASN A 301 1.91 -4.90 2.57
CA ASN A 301 3.30 -4.46 2.79
C ASN A 301 3.37 -3.01 3.28
N LEU A 302 2.51 -2.13 2.77
CA LEU A 302 2.38 -0.76 3.26
C LEU A 302 1.90 -0.73 4.71
N ILE A 303 0.86 -1.52 5.02
CA ILE A 303 0.38 -1.70 6.39
C ILE A 303 1.47 -2.28 7.29
N ALA A 304 2.18 -3.33 6.86
CA ALA A 304 3.25 -3.90 7.68
C ALA A 304 4.35 -2.89 8.00
N TYR A 305 4.65 -1.99 7.06
CA TYR A 305 5.57 -0.88 7.26
C TYR A 305 5.04 0.17 8.26
N GLU A 306 3.75 0.53 8.18
CA GLU A 306 3.10 1.45 9.12
C GLU A 306 2.99 0.87 10.54
N GLN A 307 2.62 -0.41 10.64
CA GLN A 307 2.39 -1.11 11.92
C GLN A 307 3.68 -1.49 12.64
N HIS A 308 4.85 -1.33 12.02
CA HIS A 308 6.11 -1.71 12.65
C HIS A 308 6.44 -0.73 13.80
N PRO A 309 6.77 -1.20 15.02
CA PRO A 309 6.94 -0.31 16.19
C PRO A 309 8.05 0.74 16.07
N GLN A 310 9.05 0.48 15.23
CA GLN A 310 10.16 1.41 14.97
C GLN A 310 9.89 2.34 13.79
N SER A 311 8.83 2.08 13.03
CA SER A 311 8.41 2.94 11.94
C SER A 311 7.92 4.28 12.47
N ARG A 312 8.25 5.35 11.75
CA ARG A 312 7.92 6.73 12.14
C ARG A 312 6.82 7.34 11.29
N VAL A 313 6.19 6.54 10.44
CA VAL A 313 5.12 6.99 9.55
C VAL A 313 3.75 6.91 10.22
N ILE A 314 2.79 7.63 9.66
CA ILE A 314 1.39 7.60 10.08
C ILE A 314 0.67 6.43 9.38
N ASN A 315 -0.31 5.86 10.06
CA ASN A 315 -1.12 4.71 9.66
C ASN A 315 -2.14 5.01 8.54
N TYR A 316 -1.75 5.67 7.46
CA TYR A 316 -2.69 6.09 6.41
C TYR A 316 -3.34 4.92 5.65
N PHE A 317 -2.55 3.94 5.21
CA PHE A 317 -3.06 2.76 4.52
C PHE A 317 -3.82 1.85 5.46
N THR A 318 -3.35 1.72 6.69
CA THR A 318 -4.06 1.02 7.76
C THR A 318 -5.44 1.62 7.97
N ASP A 319 -5.53 2.94 8.14
CA ASP A 319 -6.80 3.65 8.36
C ASP A 319 -7.71 3.55 7.14
N TYR A 320 -7.15 3.62 5.93
CA TYR A 320 -7.91 3.47 4.70
C TYR A 320 -8.49 2.07 4.57
N VAL A 321 -7.69 1.03 4.81
CA VAL A 321 -8.16 -0.35 4.70
C VAL A 321 -9.21 -0.66 5.76
N ILE A 322 -9.07 -0.14 6.99
CA ILE A 322 -10.12 -0.23 8.02
C ILE A 322 -11.41 0.49 7.58
N PHE A 323 -11.28 1.66 6.95
CA PHE A 323 -12.44 2.38 6.42
C PHE A 323 -13.17 1.58 5.32
N ILE A 324 -12.43 0.97 4.40
CA ILE A 324 -13.00 0.13 3.34
C ILE A 324 -13.59 -1.17 3.91
N ASP A 325 -12.93 -1.81 4.88
CA ASP A 325 -13.43 -2.99 5.59
C ASP A 325 -14.77 -2.71 6.27
N CYS A 326 -14.90 -1.57 6.97
CA CYS A 326 -16.18 -1.15 7.56
C CYS A 326 -17.30 -1.02 6.51
N LEU A 327 -16.99 -0.61 5.28
CA LEU A 327 -17.97 -0.55 4.20
C LEU A 327 -18.31 -1.95 3.65
N ILE A 328 -17.37 -2.89 3.67
CA ILE A 328 -17.45 -4.18 2.98
C ILE A 328 -17.55 -5.33 3.98
N ASN A 329 -18.74 -5.60 4.51
CA ASN A 329 -18.94 -6.79 5.33
C ASN A 329 -19.20 -8.06 4.50
N SER A 330 -19.68 -7.92 3.27
CA SER A 330 -20.08 -9.03 2.41
C SER A 330 -19.94 -8.71 0.91
N SER A 331 -20.02 -9.72 0.06
CA SER A 331 -20.11 -9.56 -1.41
C SER A 331 -21.27 -8.66 -1.86
N LYS A 332 -22.35 -8.55 -1.07
CA LYS A 332 -23.45 -7.64 -1.40
C LYS A 332 -23.06 -6.16 -1.21
N ASP A 333 -22.23 -5.87 -0.21
CA ASP A 333 -21.69 -4.52 0.01
C ASP A 333 -20.74 -4.13 -1.13
N VAL A 334 -19.88 -5.05 -1.57
CA VAL A 334 -19.05 -4.88 -2.77
C VAL A 334 -19.91 -4.52 -3.97
N LYS A 335 -21.02 -5.25 -4.18
CA LYS A 335 -21.93 -4.97 -5.30
C LYS A 335 -22.53 -3.55 -5.24
N VAL A 336 -22.85 -3.03 -4.05
CA VAL A 336 -23.32 -1.64 -3.89
C VAL A 336 -22.25 -0.66 -4.34
N LEU A 337 -21.01 -0.82 -3.87
CA LEU A 337 -19.90 0.07 -4.18
C LEU A 337 -19.49 0.00 -5.66
N ARG A 338 -19.48 -1.20 -6.24
CA ARG A 338 -19.30 -1.41 -7.69
C ARG A 338 -20.37 -0.72 -8.52
N SER A 339 -21.64 -0.85 -8.11
CA SER A 339 -22.75 -0.21 -8.82
C SER A 339 -22.68 1.32 -8.75
N ALA A 340 -22.00 1.87 -7.74
CA ALA A 340 -21.72 3.30 -7.60
C ALA A 340 -20.44 3.75 -8.32
N GLY A 341 -19.73 2.83 -9.00
CA GLY A 341 -18.46 3.11 -9.69
C GLY A 341 -17.25 3.28 -8.76
N ILE A 342 -17.39 3.00 -7.46
CA ILE A 342 -16.32 3.18 -6.48
C ILE A 342 -15.32 2.03 -6.54
N ILE A 343 -15.77 0.80 -6.84
CA ILE A 343 -14.91 -0.38 -6.93
C ILE A 343 -14.91 -0.92 -8.36
N GLU A 344 -13.72 -1.12 -8.90
CA GLU A 344 -13.48 -1.92 -10.09
C GLU A 344 -12.88 -3.27 -9.69
N ASN A 345 -13.72 -4.31 -9.69
CA ASN A 345 -13.31 -5.65 -9.29
C ASN A 345 -12.74 -6.44 -10.49
N TRP A 346 -11.41 -6.59 -10.54
CA TRP A 346 -10.69 -7.39 -11.52
C TRP A 346 -10.32 -8.80 -11.02
N LEU A 347 -10.72 -9.17 -9.80
CA LEU A 347 -10.56 -10.54 -9.26
C LEU A 347 -11.62 -11.51 -9.81
N GLY A 348 -12.72 -10.98 -10.37
CA GLY A 348 -13.80 -11.76 -10.98
C GLY A 348 -14.87 -12.27 -10.02
N ASP A 349 -14.68 -12.13 -8.71
CA ASP A 349 -15.65 -12.53 -7.68
C ASP A 349 -15.74 -11.49 -6.55
N ASP A 350 -16.95 -11.05 -6.22
CA ASP A 350 -17.21 -10.08 -5.16
C ASP A 350 -17.02 -10.68 -3.76
N GLU A 351 -17.19 -11.99 -3.60
CA GLU A 351 -16.95 -12.69 -2.34
C GLU A 351 -15.46 -12.78 -2.02
N VAL A 352 -14.65 -13.05 -3.04
CA VAL A 352 -13.17 -13.05 -2.90
C VAL A 352 -12.68 -11.65 -2.51
N LEU A 353 -13.19 -10.60 -3.15
CA LEU A 353 -12.85 -9.21 -2.81
C LEU A 353 -13.23 -8.86 -1.37
N ALA A 354 -14.45 -9.21 -0.94
CA ALA A 354 -14.89 -8.95 0.43
C ALA A 354 -13.99 -9.65 1.44
N GLN A 355 -13.70 -10.94 1.24
CA GLN A 355 -12.81 -11.70 2.12
C GLN A 355 -11.38 -11.14 2.15
N MET A 356 -10.89 -10.60 1.04
CA MET A 356 -9.58 -9.97 0.96
C MET A 356 -9.48 -8.76 1.90
N PHE A 357 -10.43 -7.82 1.86
CA PHE A 357 -10.42 -6.64 2.75
C PHE A 357 -10.59 -7.04 4.22
N ASN A 358 -11.53 -7.93 4.52
CA ASN A 358 -11.79 -8.35 5.90
C ASN A 358 -10.57 -9.01 6.54
N LYS A 359 -9.85 -9.84 5.78
CA LYS A 359 -8.61 -10.45 6.25
C LYS A 359 -7.43 -9.49 6.29
N MET A 360 -7.46 -8.36 5.57
CA MET A 360 -6.37 -7.39 5.68
C MET A 360 -6.38 -6.71 7.05
N CYS A 361 -7.56 -6.54 7.68
CA CYS A 361 -7.70 -5.96 9.01
C CYS A 361 -7.33 -6.89 10.18
N ASP A 362 -7.09 -8.18 9.93
CA ASP A 362 -6.68 -9.13 10.97
C ASP A 362 -5.29 -8.78 11.54
N ASN A 363 -5.18 -8.75 12.87
CA ASN A 363 -3.95 -8.44 13.64
C ASN A 363 -3.37 -7.03 13.40
N ILE A 364 -4.15 -6.11 12.85
CA ILE A 364 -3.80 -4.69 12.76
C ILE A 364 -4.23 -3.96 14.05
N VAL A 365 -3.45 -2.96 14.44
CA VAL A 365 -3.78 -2.06 15.55
C VAL A 365 -3.97 -0.63 15.04
N SER A 366 -5.12 -0.04 15.38
CA SER A 366 -5.40 1.38 15.13
C SER A 366 -6.01 2.02 16.39
N TYR A 367 -5.48 3.17 16.78
CA TYR A 367 -5.91 3.94 17.97
C TYR A 367 -6.63 5.26 17.60
N GLY A 368 -6.72 5.55 16.31
CA GLY A 368 -7.33 6.75 15.73
C GLY A 368 -7.34 6.61 14.20
N SER A 369 -8.09 7.47 13.51
CA SER A 369 -8.13 7.42 12.05
C SER A 369 -8.01 8.80 11.40
N CYS A 370 -7.26 8.92 10.31
CA CYS A 370 -7.28 10.12 9.47
C CYS A 370 -8.66 10.40 8.85
N TYR A 371 -9.57 9.42 8.88
CA TYR A 371 -10.96 9.53 8.45
C TYR A 371 -11.96 9.68 9.62
N SER A 372 -11.50 10.05 10.82
CA SER A 372 -12.34 10.15 12.02
C SER A 372 -13.58 11.03 11.82
N GLU A 373 -13.42 12.18 11.17
CA GLU A 373 -14.54 13.09 10.85
C GLU A 373 -15.57 12.42 9.93
N ILE A 374 -15.13 11.61 8.96
CA ILE A 374 -16.03 10.87 8.06
C ILE A 374 -16.83 9.84 8.86
N PHE A 375 -16.18 9.07 9.74
CA PHE A 375 -16.86 8.12 10.63
C PHE A 375 -17.91 8.83 11.51
N GLU A 376 -17.55 9.95 12.14
CA GLU A 376 -18.44 10.72 12.99
C GLU A 376 -19.66 11.25 12.22
N ASN A 377 -19.43 11.84 11.05
CA ASN A 377 -20.49 12.42 10.24
C ASN A 377 -21.44 11.36 9.67
N LEU A 378 -20.93 10.20 9.22
CA LEU A 378 -21.75 9.08 8.76
C LEU A 378 -22.61 8.50 9.90
N ASN A 379 -22.00 8.29 11.07
CA ASN A 379 -22.72 7.80 12.24
C ASN A 379 -23.79 8.80 12.71
N ALA A 380 -23.48 10.10 12.75
CA ALA A 380 -24.43 11.14 13.08
C ALA A 380 -25.59 11.20 12.08
N HIS A 381 -25.30 11.02 10.79
CA HIS A 381 -26.32 10.93 9.75
C HIS A 381 -27.27 9.74 10.00
N CYS A 382 -26.73 8.55 10.25
CA CYS A 382 -27.55 7.35 10.46
C CYS A 382 -28.40 7.42 11.73
N LYS A 383 -27.93 8.13 12.77
CA LYS A 383 -28.66 8.33 14.03
C LYS A 383 -29.81 9.34 13.95
N LYS A 384 -29.94 10.11 12.86
CA LYS A 384 -31.08 11.04 12.69
C LYS A 384 -32.39 10.26 12.66
N ARG A 385 -33.40 10.69 13.43
CA ARG A 385 -34.71 10.02 13.53
C ARG A 385 -35.29 9.65 12.16
N ARG A 386 -35.34 10.60 11.22
CA ARG A 386 -35.85 10.34 9.87
C ARG A 386 -35.11 9.18 9.17
N ASN A 387 -33.78 9.12 9.32
CA ASN A 387 -32.94 8.13 8.65
C ASN A 387 -33.09 6.75 9.29
N VAL A 388 -33.20 6.68 10.63
CA VAL A 388 -33.53 5.44 11.34
C VAL A 388 -34.87 4.89 10.85
N TRP A 389 -35.91 5.73 10.80
CA TRP A 389 -37.23 5.32 10.31
C TRP A 389 -37.19 4.88 8.84
N MET A 390 -36.43 5.58 7.99
CA MET A 390 -36.24 5.20 6.59
C MET A 390 -35.51 3.86 6.44
N ALA A 391 -34.50 3.59 7.27
CA ALA A 391 -33.78 2.33 7.27
C ALA A 391 -34.69 1.17 7.69
N THR A 392 -35.47 1.32 8.78
CA THR A 392 -36.46 0.33 9.20
C THR A 392 -37.48 0.04 8.10
N LEU A 393 -38.01 1.10 7.47
CA LEU A 393 -38.99 0.96 6.39
C LEU A 393 -38.41 0.19 5.18
N ARG A 394 -37.17 0.47 4.79
CA ARG A 394 -36.49 -0.24 3.70
C ARG A 394 -36.24 -1.71 4.04
N ARG A 395 -35.68 -1.99 5.22
CA ARG A 395 -35.38 -3.34 5.72
C ARG A 395 -36.62 -4.23 5.83
N GLU A 396 -37.71 -3.72 6.40
CA GLU A 396 -38.90 -4.52 6.69
C GLU A 396 -39.85 -4.64 5.49
N TYR A 397 -39.99 -3.58 4.69
CA TYR A 397 -41.07 -3.50 3.68
C TYR A 397 -40.59 -3.55 2.23
N PHE A 398 -39.37 -3.11 1.93
CA PHE A 398 -38.93 -2.97 0.53
C PHE A 398 -38.09 -4.15 0.01
N HIS A 399 -37.77 -5.13 0.85
CA HIS A 399 -37.20 -6.40 0.40
C HIS A 399 -38.24 -7.41 -0.08
N SER A 400 -39.51 -7.23 0.27
CA SER A 400 -40.61 -8.12 -0.14
C SER A 400 -41.57 -7.38 -1.08
N PRO A 401 -41.78 -7.86 -2.32
CA PRO A 401 -42.74 -7.27 -3.25
C PRO A 401 -44.14 -7.13 -2.65
N TRP A 402 -44.56 -8.08 -1.82
CA TRP A 402 -45.87 -8.07 -1.14
C TRP A 402 -45.96 -7.03 -0.04
N ALA A 403 -44.89 -6.85 0.74
CA ALA A 403 -44.86 -5.83 1.78
C ALA A 403 -44.86 -4.43 1.15
N PHE A 404 -44.12 -4.23 0.06
CA PHE A 404 -44.16 -2.99 -0.73
C PHE A 404 -45.57 -2.69 -1.26
N LEU A 405 -46.22 -3.67 -1.90
CA LEU A 405 -47.60 -3.51 -2.40
C LEU A 405 -48.58 -3.20 -1.27
N SER A 406 -48.39 -3.80 -0.09
CA SER A 406 -49.21 -3.53 1.08
C SER A 406 -49.06 -2.08 1.57
N VAL A 407 -47.83 -1.54 1.58
CA VAL A 407 -47.58 -0.13 1.90
C VAL A 407 -48.24 0.80 0.87
N VAL A 408 -48.12 0.50 -0.43
CA VAL A 408 -48.77 1.29 -1.49
C VAL A 408 -50.29 1.27 -1.36
N ALA A 409 -50.88 0.09 -1.09
CA ALA A 409 -52.32 -0.04 -0.88
C ALA A 409 -52.78 0.76 0.34
N ALA A 410 -52.03 0.73 1.45
CA ALA A 410 -52.34 1.50 2.66
C ALA A 410 -52.29 3.02 2.39
N ILE A 411 -51.30 3.51 1.64
CA ILE A 411 -51.20 4.93 1.26
C ILE A 411 -52.39 5.34 0.38
N MET A 412 -52.75 4.53 -0.61
CA MET A 412 -53.89 4.79 -1.49
C MET A 412 -55.21 4.85 -0.70
N LEU A 413 -55.41 3.92 0.23
CA LEU A 413 -56.58 3.92 1.12
C LEU A 413 -56.63 5.20 1.97
N LEU A 414 -55.52 5.61 2.58
CA LEU A 414 -55.46 6.84 3.37
C LEU A 414 -55.79 8.09 2.54
N LEU A 415 -55.28 8.20 1.32
CA LEU A 415 -55.59 9.31 0.42
C LEU A 415 -57.07 9.33 0.03
N LEU A 416 -57.66 8.17 -0.27
CA LEU A 416 -59.09 8.05 -0.56
C LEU A 416 -59.94 8.45 0.66
N THR A 417 -59.58 8.01 1.86
CA THR A 417 -60.27 8.40 3.10
C THR A 417 -60.15 9.90 3.38
N ALA A 418 -58.98 10.50 3.17
CA ALA A 418 -58.79 11.95 3.32
C ALA A 418 -59.65 12.73 2.33
N ALA A 419 -59.69 12.31 1.06
CA ALA A 419 -60.54 12.91 0.04
C ALA A 419 -62.03 12.79 0.40
N GLN A 420 -62.48 11.60 0.83
CA GLN A 420 -63.86 11.37 1.27
C GLN A 420 -64.23 12.26 2.46
N THR A 421 -63.31 12.42 3.42
CA THR A 421 -63.51 13.30 4.59
C THR A 421 -63.63 14.75 4.18
N LEU A 422 -62.76 15.22 3.27
CA LEU A 422 -62.82 16.59 2.71
C LEU A 422 -64.15 16.85 1.99
N TYR A 423 -64.60 15.93 1.13
CA TYR A 423 -65.90 16.06 0.46
C TYR A 423 -67.06 16.09 1.46
N SER A 424 -66.99 15.26 2.51
CA SER A 424 -68.01 15.22 3.55
C SER A 424 -68.07 16.54 4.33
N VAL A 425 -66.93 17.11 4.73
CA VAL A 425 -66.86 18.41 5.43
C VAL A 425 -67.36 19.55 4.54
N LEU A 426 -66.95 19.59 3.26
CA LEU A 426 -67.41 20.60 2.31
C LEU A 426 -68.91 20.51 2.03
N SER A 427 -69.48 19.30 2.07
CA SER A 427 -70.92 19.10 1.93
C SER A 427 -71.75 19.60 3.13
N TYR A 428 -71.12 19.74 4.30
CA TYR A 428 -71.73 20.30 5.52
C TYR A 428 -71.60 21.82 5.65
N GLN A 429 -70.76 22.47 4.84
CA GLN A 429 -70.57 23.93 4.81
C GLN A 429 -71.38 24.66 3.73
N LYS A 430 -72.24 23.94 2.99
CA LYS A 430 -73.35 24.48 2.20
C LYS A 430 -74.63 24.39 3.01
#